data_AF-A0AA96HKF7-F1
#
_entry.id   AF-A0AA96HKF7-F1
#
_cell.length_a   1.000
_cell.length_b   1.000
_cell.length_c   1.000
_cell.angle_alpha   90.00
_cell.angle_beta   90.00
_cell.angle_gamma   90.00
#
_symmetry.space_group_name_H-M   'P 1'
#
loop_
_entity.id
_entity.type
_entity.pdbx_description
1 polymer ?
#
loop_
_entity_poly.entity_id
_entity_poly.type
_entity_poly.pdbx_seq_one_letter_code
_entity_poly.pdbx_strand_id
1 'polypeptide(L)'
;MPDIVSFNKGHYYLLGLGVCVGVFGLIATLEHWFSIILSEATVKKLFRVAVLGLMLGLLLPHFSHFGFSRYFQSHGYISCDAASHRWLHSVILVYTKNEMLCKELIEARK
;
A
#
# COMPACT_ATOMS: atom_id res chain seq x y z
N MET A 1 -22.48 -8.46 5.03
CA MET A 1 -21.31 -7.76 4.44
C MET A 1 -21.76 -6.36 4.04
N PRO A 2 -20.90 -5.33 4.13
CA PRO A 2 -21.27 -3.96 3.78
C PRO A 2 -21.52 -3.81 2.27
N ASP A 3 -22.41 -2.88 1.89
CA ASP A 3 -22.80 -2.63 0.50
C ASP A 3 -21.74 -1.84 -0.29
N ILE A 4 -20.82 -1.19 0.41
CA ILE A 4 -19.69 -0.44 -0.13
C ILE A 4 -18.42 -0.91 0.59
N VAL A 5 -17.38 -1.22 -0.20
CA VAL A 5 -16.06 -1.58 0.31
C VAL A 5 -15.03 -0.69 -0.35
N SER A 6 -14.25 0.04 0.45
CA SER A 6 -13.10 0.81 -0.02
C SER A 6 -11.80 0.09 0.32
N PHE A 7 -10.95 -0.13 -0.66
CA PHE A 7 -9.64 -0.72 -0.50
C PHE A 7 -8.55 0.30 -0.84
N ASN A 8 -7.74 0.66 0.15
CA ASN A 8 -6.61 1.57 -0.05
C ASN A 8 -5.32 0.78 -0.34
N LYS A 9 -4.97 0.68 -1.63
CA LYS A 9 -3.73 0.07 -2.12
C LYS A 9 -2.49 0.91 -1.75
N GLY A 10 -2.67 2.22 -1.56
CA GLY A 10 -1.62 3.19 -1.21
C GLY A 10 -0.82 2.83 0.03
N HIS A 11 -1.49 2.32 1.06
CA HIS A 11 -0.84 1.94 2.32
C HIS A 11 0.26 0.88 2.16
N TYR A 12 0.12 -0.03 1.19
CA TYR A 12 1.13 -1.06 0.94
C TYR A 12 2.39 -0.49 0.27
N TYR A 13 2.25 0.54 -0.57
CA TYR A 13 3.40 1.26 -1.11
C TYR A 13 4.16 1.98 0.01
N LEU A 14 3.43 2.66 0.90
CA LEU A 14 4.01 3.37 2.05
C LEU A 14 4.68 2.43 3.05
N LEU A 15 4.15 1.22 3.24
CA LEU A 15 4.77 0.21 4.10
C LEU A 15 6.16 -0.16 3.59
N GLY A 16 6.29 -0.51 2.30
CA GLY A 16 7.58 -0.88 1.73
C GLY A 16 8.59 0.27 1.71
N LEU A 17 8.13 1.47 1.35
CA LEU A 17 8.94 2.69 1.41
C LEU A 17 9.38 2.99 2.85
N GLY A 18 8.47 2.89 3.81
CA GLY A 18 8.71 3.16 5.23
C GLY A 18 9.73 2.20 5.85
N VAL A 19 9.71 0.92 5.47
CA VAL A 19 10.75 -0.04 5.88
C VAL A 19 12.10 0.37 5.31
N CYS A 20 12.16 0.73 4.02
CA CYS A 20 13.41 1.12 3.37
C CYS A 20 14.01 2.38 4.01
N VAL A 21 13.20 3.45 4.11
CA VAL A 21 13.60 4.72 4.73
C VAL A 21 13.92 4.53 6.21
N GLY A 22 13.14 3.72 6.94
CA GLY A 22 13.37 3.43 8.35
C GLY A 22 14.70 2.72 8.59
N VAL A 23 15.08 1.76 7.73
CA VAL A 23 16.37 1.08 7.83
C VAL A 23 17.53 2.04 7.58
N PHE A 24 17.48 2.84 6.50
CA PHE A 24 18.54 3.80 6.22
C PHE A 24 18.62 4.90 7.29
N GLY A 25 17.46 5.37 7.76
CA GLY A 25 17.37 6.32 8.87
C GLY A 25 17.96 5.76 10.16
N LEU A 26 17.73 4.47 10.46
CA LEU A 26 18.33 3.80 11.62
C LEU A 26 19.86 3.73 11.51
N ILE A 27 20.39 3.32 10.35
CA ILE A 27 21.85 3.27 10.10
C ILE A 27 22.45 4.67 10.29
N ALA A 28 21.88 5.67 9.62
CA ALA A 28 22.37 7.04 9.70
C ALA A 28 22.30 7.59 11.14
N THR A 29 21.22 7.31 11.86
CA THR A 29 21.08 7.75 13.26
C THR A 29 22.12 7.10 14.16
N LEU A 30 22.33 5.78 14.04
CA LEU A 30 23.32 5.06 14.86
C LEU A 30 24.76 5.51 14.57
N GLU A 31 25.14 5.60 13.30
CA GLU A 31 26.51 5.94 12.92
C GLU A 31 26.81 7.44 13.08
N HIS A 32 25.89 8.32 12.71
CA HIS A 32 26.15 9.76 12.70
C HIS A 32 25.78 10.44 14.02
N TRP A 33 24.64 10.10 14.62
CA TRP A 33 24.16 10.76 15.84
C TRP A 33 24.72 10.13 17.11
N PHE A 34 24.85 8.80 17.13
CA PHE A 34 25.35 8.06 18.29
C PHE A 34 26.80 7.59 18.16
N SER A 35 27.45 7.83 17.00
CA SER A 35 28.84 7.39 16.73
C SER A 35 29.07 5.89 16.92
N ILE A 36 28.02 5.08 16.77
CA ILE A 36 28.08 3.62 16.88
C ILE A 36 28.55 3.06 15.54
N ILE A 37 29.71 2.42 15.52
CA ILE A 37 30.24 1.75 14.33
C ILE A 37 29.49 0.42 14.17
N LEU A 38 28.68 0.32 13.12
CA LEU A 38 27.99 -0.92 12.78
C LEU A 38 28.98 -1.89 12.12
N SER A 39 28.93 -3.16 12.52
CA SER A 39 29.69 -4.21 11.82
C SER A 39 29.18 -4.39 10.39
N GLU A 40 30.05 -4.75 9.45
CA GLU A 40 29.65 -5.07 8.06
C GLU A 40 28.55 -6.14 8.01
N ALA A 41 28.59 -7.12 8.92
CA ALA A 41 27.58 -8.15 9.01
C ALA A 41 26.19 -7.57 9.37
N THR A 42 26.14 -6.57 10.25
CA THR A 42 24.91 -5.87 10.62
C THR A 42 24.40 -5.03 9.46
N VAL A 43 25.27 -4.23 8.82
CA VAL A 43 24.91 -3.42 7.66
C VAL A 43 24.35 -4.29 6.53
N LYS A 44 24.99 -5.44 6.25
CA LYS A 44 24.52 -6.39 5.23
C LYS A 44 23.17 -7.04 5.55
N LYS A 45 22.84 -7.23 6.84
CA LYS A 45 21.51 -7.69 7.26
C LYS A 45 20.48 -6.60 7.07
N LEU A 46 20.77 -5.38 7.53
CA LEU A 46 19.89 -4.22 7.39
C LEU A 46 19.61 -3.92 5.91
N PHE A 47 20.64 -3.94 5.06
CA PHE A 47 20.48 -3.76 3.63
C PHE A 47 19.55 -4.81 2.99
N ARG A 48 19.65 -6.08 3.40
CA ARG A 48 18.70 -7.12 2.96
C ARG A 48 17.26 -6.79 3.38
N VAL A 49 17.05 -6.27 4.59
CA VAL A 49 15.73 -5.84 5.07
C VAL A 49 15.21 -4.67 4.22
N ALA A 50 16.05 -3.69 3.89
CA ALA A 50 15.67 -2.58 3.01
C ALA A 50 15.26 -3.08 1.61
N VAL A 51 16.02 -4.02 1.02
CA VAL A 51 15.67 -4.64 -0.26
C VAL A 51 14.36 -5.42 -0.18
N LEU A 52 14.12 -6.17 0.89
CA LEU A 52 12.86 -6.86 1.12
C LEU A 52 11.69 -5.87 1.28
N GLY A 53 11.89 -4.76 1.98
CA GLY A 53 10.92 -3.67 2.09
C GLY A 53 10.56 -3.08 0.73
N LEU A 54 11.56 -2.84 -0.12
CA LEU A 54 11.36 -2.35 -1.48
C LEU A 54 10.58 -3.34 -2.34
N MET A 55 10.95 -4.63 -2.29
CA MET A 55 10.21 -5.71 -2.95
C MET A 55 8.77 -5.80 -2.44
N LEU A 56 8.55 -5.65 -1.13
CA LEU A 56 7.22 -5.66 -0.53
C LEU A 56 6.39 -4.47 -1.04
N GLY A 57 6.97 -3.28 -1.07
CA GLY A 57 6.32 -2.07 -1.58
C GLY A 57 5.98 -2.13 -3.07
N LEU A 58 6.67 -2.95 -3.86
CA LEU A 58 6.35 -3.18 -5.26
C LEU A 58 5.34 -4.31 -5.43
N LEU A 59 5.55 -5.47 -4.81
CA LEU A 59 4.75 -6.66 -5.06
C LEU A 59 3.41 -6.62 -4.33
N LEU A 60 3.41 -6.31 -3.04
CA LEU A 60 2.23 -6.42 -2.17
C LEU A 60 1.03 -5.58 -2.65
N PRO A 61 1.20 -4.33 -3.12
CA PRO A 61 0.08 -3.57 -3.66
C PRO A 61 -0.56 -4.26 -4.86
N HIS A 62 0.24 -4.82 -5.77
CA HIS A 62 -0.28 -5.45 -7.00
C HIS A 62 -0.96 -6.78 -6.71
N PHE A 63 -0.36 -7.61 -5.86
CA PHE A 63 -0.97 -8.86 -5.42
C PHE A 63 -2.26 -8.65 -4.65
N SER A 64 -2.28 -7.68 -3.71
CA SER A 64 -3.49 -7.37 -2.95
C SER A 64 -4.59 -6.84 -3.85
N HIS A 65 -4.31 -5.89 -4.76
CA HIS A 65 -5.29 -5.42 -5.75
C HIS A 65 -5.91 -6.60 -6.50
N PHE A 66 -5.08 -7.48 -7.06
CA PHE A 66 -5.56 -8.61 -7.84
C PHE A 66 -6.41 -9.58 -7.01
N GLY A 67 -5.95 -9.91 -5.80
CA GLY A 67 -6.66 -10.79 -4.87
C GLY A 67 -8.02 -10.21 -4.46
N PHE A 68 -8.06 -8.94 -4.04
CA PHE A 68 -9.29 -8.27 -3.65
C PHE A 68 -10.26 -8.11 -4.82
N SER A 69 -9.77 -7.72 -5.99
CA SER A 69 -10.61 -7.60 -7.19
C SER A 69 -11.30 -8.92 -7.53
N ARG A 70 -10.56 -10.03 -7.55
CA ARG A 70 -11.14 -11.36 -7.77
C ARG A 70 -12.11 -11.79 -6.67
N TYR A 71 -11.76 -11.53 -5.41
CA TYR A 71 -12.63 -11.85 -4.28
C TYR A 71 -13.96 -11.09 -4.35
N PHE A 72 -13.92 -9.78 -4.60
CA PHE A 72 -15.15 -8.98 -4.65
C PHE A 72 -15.99 -9.30 -5.88
N GLN A 73 -15.37 -9.51 -7.05
CA GLN A 73 -16.09 -9.95 -8.26
C GLN A 73 -16.79 -11.30 -8.05
N SER A 74 -16.14 -12.29 -7.42
CA SER A 74 -16.78 -13.58 -7.14
C SER A 74 -17.94 -13.49 -6.14
N HIS A 75 -18.03 -12.40 -5.39
CA HIS A 75 -19.13 -12.12 -4.44
C HIS A 75 -20.17 -11.13 -4.98
N GLY A 76 -20.14 -10.85 -6.29
CA GLY A 76 -21.12 -10.01 -6.98
C GLY A 76 -20.93 -8.50 -6.78
N TYR A 77 -19.75 -8.06 -6.35
CA TYR A 77 -19.40 -6.64 -6.34
C TYR A 77 -18.85 -6.20 -7.70
N ILE A 78 -19.20 -4.98 -8.10
CA ILE A 78 -18.67 -4.27 -9.25
C ILE A 78 -17.69 -3.16 -8.79
N SER A 79 -16.68 -2.87 -9.60
CA SER A 79 -15.75 -1.77 -9.33
C SER A 79 -16.33 -0.43 -9.77
N CYS A 80 -16.40 0.53 -8.85
CA CYS A 80 -16.81 1.90 -9.14
C CYS A 80 -15.56 2.75 -9.42
N ASP A 81 -15.01 2.66 -10.64
CA ASP A 81 -13.75 3.33 -11.00
C ASP A 81 -13.86 4.87 -10.95
N ALA A 82 -15.03 5.42 -11.29
CA ALA A 82 -15.28 6.86 -11.24
C ALA A 82 -15.32 7.42 -9.80
N ALA A 83 -15.75 6.63 -8.82
CA ALA A 83 -15.64 6.98 -7.39
C ALA A 83 -14.29 6.54 -6.78
N SER A 84 -13.45 5.81 -7.53
CA SER A 84 -12.12 5.44 -7.05
C SER A 84 -11.16 6.64 -7.18
N HIS A 85 -10.17 6.74 -6.30
CA HIS A 85 -9.15 7.79 -6.36
C HIS A 85 -7.81 7.13 -6.68
N ARG A 86 -7.08 7.70 -7.64
CA ARG A 86 -5.74 7.22 -8.03
C ARG A 86 -4.81 8.42 -8.10
N TRP A 87 -4.07 8.66 -7.03
CA TRP A 87 -2.94 9.59 -6.99
C TRP A 87 -1.68 8.84 -6.55
N LEU A 88 -0.49 9.45 -6.75
CA LEU A 88 0.82 8.78 -6.74
C LEU A 88 1.01 7.73 -5.62
N HIS A 89 0.51 8.02 -4.42
CA HIS A 89 0.53 7.10 -3.27
C HIS A 89 -0.85 6.85 -2.63
N SER A 90 -1.92 7.46 -3.17
CA SER A 90 -3.29 7.33 -2.68
C SER A 90 -4.13 6.64 -3.74
N VAL A 91 -4.20 5.31 -3.66
CA VAL A 91 -4.99 4.50 -4.58
C VAL A 91 -6.11 3.84 -3.77
N ILE A 92 -7.29 4.46 -3.79
CA ILE A 92 -8.50 3.97 -3.13
C ILE A 92 -9.43 3.41 -4.20
N LEU A 93 -9.66 2.11 -4.12
CA LEU A 93 -10.54 1.36 -5.02
C LEU A 93 -11.86 1.09 -4.32
N VAL A 94 -12.96 1.48 -4.94
CA VAL A 94 -14.30 1.34 -4.36
C VAL A 94 -15.04 0.22 -5.09
N TYR A 95 -15.58 -0.71 -4.31
CA TYR A 95 -16.40 -1.82 -4.78
C TYR A 95 -17.80 -1.71 -4.17
N THR A 96 -18.84 -1.96 -4.96
CA THR A 96 -20.24 -1.96 -4.49
C THR A 96 -21.04 -3.05 -5.19
N LYS A 97 -22.15 -3.50 -4.59
CA LYS A 97 -23.09 -4.42 -5.24
C LYS A 97 -24.21 -3.71 -6.03
N ASN A 98 -24.29 -2.39 -5.94
CA ASN A 98 -25.39 -1.62 -6.52
C ASN A 98 -24.86 -0.45 -7.38
N GLU A 99 -25.24 -0.42 -8.65
CA GLU A 99 -24.88 0.66 -9.57
C GLU A 99 -25.42 2.03 -9.12
N MET A 100 -26.58 2.08 -8.45
CA MET A 100 -27.12 3.33 -7.92
C MET A 100 -26.23 3.91 -6.82
N LEU A 101 -25.72 3.06 -5.92
CA LEU A 101 -24.76 3.49 -4.89
C LEU A 101 -23.46 4.01 -5.52
N CYS A 102 -23.01 3.43 -6.64
CA CYS A 102 -21.85 3.96 -7.37
C CYS A 102 -22.13 5.38 -7.89
N LYS A 103 -23.32 5.66 -8.43
CA LYS A 103 -23.70 7.00 -8.91
C LYS A 103 -23.76 8.02 -7.77
N GLU A 104 -24.39 7.67 -6.65
CA GLU A 104 -24.45 8.52 -5.46
C GLU A 104 -23.05 8.87 -4.93
N LEU A 105 -22.13 7.89 -4.89
CA LEU A 105 -20.75 8.11 -4.48
C LEU A 105 -19.96 9.01 -5.44
N ILE A 106 -20.27 8.99 -6.73
CA ILE A 106 -19.65 9.90 -7.72
C ILE A 106 -20.15 11.34 -7.49
N GLU A 107 -21.45 11.51 -7.25
CA GLU A 107 -22.06 12.82 -7.03
C GLU A 107 -21.62 13.45 -5.70
N ALA A 108 -21.56 12.68 -4.62
CA ALA A 108 -21.12 13.15 -3.30
C ALA A 108 -19.63 13.61 -3.26
N ARG A 109 -18.87 13.32 -4.31
CA ARG A 109 -17.45 13.69 -4.42
C ARG A 109 -17.20 14.93 -5.29
N LYS A 110 -18.22 15.44 -5.99
CA LYS A 110 -18.17 16.74 -6.67
C LYS A 110 -18.28 17.87 -5.65
#